data_AF-A0A4V3FX76-F1
#
_entry.id   AF-A0A4V3FX76-F1
#
_cell.length_a   1.000
_cell.length_b   1.000
_cell.length_c   1.000
_cell.angle_alpha   90.00
_cell.angle_beta   90.00
_cell.angle_gamma   90.00
#
_symmetry.space_group_name_H-M   'P 1'
#
loop_
_entity.id
_entity.type
_entity.pdbx_description
1 polymer ?
#
loop_
_entity_poly.entity_id
_entity_poly.type
_entity_poly.pdbx_seq_one_letter_code
_entity_poly.pdbx_strand_id
1 'polypeptide(L)' 'MACVAGLLRCVTTSACESAENHIGVKRDLAFSVVHLIDMARDSLIHSC' A
#
# COMPACT_ATOMS: atom_id res chain seq x y z
N MET A 1 16.77 10.57 -6.21
CA MET A 1 16.58 9.11 -6.16
C MET A 1 15.62 8.83 -5.01
N ALA A 2 14.34 8.59 -5.29
CA ALA A 2 13.35 8.36 -4.23
C ALA A 2 13.66 7.00 -3.57
N CYS A 3 13.87 6.98 -2.25
CA CYS A 3 14.02 5.73 -1.51
C CYS A 3 12.74 4.90 -1.65
N VAL A 4 12.85 3.58 -1.74
CA VAL A 4 11.72 2.63 -1.90
C VAL A 4 10.62 2.88 -0.86
N ALA A 5 10.97 3.24 0.38
CA ALA A 5 10.01 3.63 1.43
C ALA A 5 9.12 4.84 1.05
N GLY A 6 9.66 5.82 0.32
CA GLY A 6 8.91 6.97 -0.18
C GLY A 6 7.89 6.59 -1.25
N LEU A 7 8.25 5.64 -2.13
CA LEU A 7 7.32 5.07 -3.11
C LEU A 7 6.22 4.27 -2.41
N LEU A 8 6.58 3.41 -1.44
CA LEU A 8 5.61 2.64 -0.67
C LEU A 8 4.62 3.56 0.05
N ARG A 9 5.05 4.70 0.62
CA ARG A 9 4.14 5.71 1.19
C ARG A 9 3.16 6.27 0.16
N CYS A 10 3.63 6.62 -1.03
CA CYS A 10 2.77 7.17 -2.08
C CYS A 10 1.71 6.16 -2.54
N VAL A 11 2.10 4.90 -2.75
CA VAL A 11 1.16 3.83 -3.12
C VAL A 11 0.16 3.57 -1.99
N THR A 12 0.59 3.57 -0.72
CA THR A 12 -0.34 3.42 0.43
C THR A 12 -1.40 4.51 0.42
N THR A 13 -1.01 5.78 0.27
CA THR A 13 -1.97 6.91 0.23
C THR A 13 -2.97 6.73 -0.90
N SER A 14 -2.50 6.42 -2.12
CA SER A 14 -3.37 6.22 -3.28
C SER A 14 -4.34 5.04 -3.11
N ALA A 15 -3.89 3.95 -2.49
CA ALA A 15 -4.73 2.79 -2.20
C ALA A 15 -5.79 3.10 -1.13
N CYS A 16 -5.44 3.87 -0.09
CA CYS A 16 -6.40 4.35 0.91
C CYS A 16 -7.48 5.23 0.27
N GLU A 17 -7.09 6.25 -0.51
CA GLU A 17 -8.06 7.11 -1.21
C GLU A 17 -8.96 6.30 -2.16
N SER A 18 -8.40 5.28 -2.84
CA SER A 18 -9.18 4.36 -3.68
C SER A 18 -10.17 3.53 -2.88
N ALA A 19 -9.79 3.08 -1.67
CA ALA A 19 -10.68 2.34 -0.78
C ALA A 19 -11.82 3.21 -0.26
N GLU A 20 -11.55 4.48 0.05
CA GLU A 20 -12.54 5.45 0.50
C GLU A 20 -13.55 5.79 -0.62
N ASN A 21 -13.10 5.86 -1.86
CA ASN A 21 -13.93 6.24 -3.01
C ASN A 21 -14.62 5.05 -3.72
N HIS A 22 -14.41 3.81 -3.26
CA HIS A 22 -15.03 2.62 -3.83
C HIS A 22 -15.86 1.83 -2.82
N ILE A 23 -16.75 0.97 -3.34
CA ILE A 23 -17.57 0.07 -2.54
C ILE A 23 -17.51 -1.38 -3.04
N GLY A 24 -17.85 -2.32 -2.16
CA GLY A 24 -17.84 -3.76 -2.46
C GLY A 24 -16.44 -4.27 -2.82
N VAL A 25 -16.35 -5.10 -3.87
CA VAL A 25 -15.13 -5.80 -4.30
C VAL A 25 -13.98 -4.84 -4.62
N LYS A 26 -14.26 -3.64 -5.15
CA LYS A 26 -13.21 -2.67 -5.48
C LYS A 26 -12.54 -2.08 -4.25
N ARG A 27 -13.30 -1.88 -3.16
CA ARG A 27 -12.75 -1.45 -1.88
C ARG A 27 -11.91 -2.56 -1.26
N ASP A 28 -12.40 -3.80 -1.32
CA ASP A 28 -11.71 -4.98 -0.79
C ASP A 28 -10.36 -5.20 -1.49
N LEU A 29 -10.33 -5.02 -2.81
CA LEU A 29 -9.09 -5.04 -3.58
C LEU A 29 -8.12 -3.92 -3.16
N ALA A 30 -8.62 -2.69 -2.96
CA ALA A 30 -7.79 -1.58 -2.53
C ALA A 30 -7.17 -1.84 -1.13
N PHE A 31 -7.94 -2.41 -0.20
CA PHE A 31 -7.39 -2.85 1.10
C PHE A 31 -6.39 -3.99 0.96
N SER A 32 -6.63 -4.95 0.06
CA SER A 32 -5.64 -6.00 -0.23
C SER A 32 -4.31 -5.41 -0.70
N VAL A 33 -4.34 -4.36 -1.52
CA VAL A 33 -3.14 -3.63 -1.94
C VAL A 33 -2.44 -2.96 -0.76
N VAL A 34 -3.17 -2.31 0.17
CA VAL A 34 -2.57 -1.75 1.40
C VAL A 34 -1.86 -2.84 2.20
N HIS A 35 -2.49 -3.99 2.39
CA HIS A 35 -1.90 -5.12 3.11
C HIS A 35 -0.62 -5.64 2.43
N LEU A 36 -0.61 -5.78 1.09
CA LEU A 36 0.58 -6.14 0.33
C LEU A 36 1.73 -5.13 0.52
N ILE A 37 1.41 -3.83 0.60
CA ILE A 37 2.41 -2.78 0.83
C ILE A 37 3.01 -2.87 2.24
N ASP A 38 2.19 -3.17 3.25
CA ASP A 38 2.68 -3.40 4.61
C ASP A 38 3.63 -4.60 4.68
N MET A 39 3.30 -5.71 4.01
CA MET A 39 4.21 -6.86 3.92
C MET A 39 5.52 -6.51 3.21
N ALA A 40 5.46 -5.72 2.12
CA ALA A 40 6.66 -5.27 1.42
C ALA A 40 7.53 -4.35 2.29
N ARG A 41 6.92 -3.50 3.11
CA ARG A 41 7.63 -2.66 4.10
C ARG A 41 8.31 -3.50 5.17
N ASP A 42 7.60 -4.47 5.74
CA ASP A 42 8.17 -5.39 6.73
C ASP A 42 9.35 -6.17 6.15
N SER A 43 9.20 -6.68 4.93
CA SER A 43 10.27 -7.37 4.21
C SER A 43 11.49 -6.47 3.94
N LEU A 44 11.29 -5.17 3.70
CA LEU A 44 12.39 -4.21 3.54
C LEU A 44 13.13 -3.96 4.87
N ILE A 45 12.40 -3.95 5.99
CA ILE A 45 12.98 -3.74 7.33
C ILE A 45 13.73 -5.00 7.79
N HIS A 46 13.17 -6.19 7.58
CA HIS A 46 13.78 -7.48 7.95
C HIS A 46 14.87 -7.98 6.99
N SER A 47 15.02 -7.38 5.80
CA SER A 47 16.12 -7.68 4.86
C SER A 47 17.37 -6.81 5.10
N CYS A 48 17.33 -5.88 6.06
CA CYS A 48 18.49 -5.14 6.55
C CYS A 48 19.02 -5.77 7.85
#